data_AF-A0A524CIC2-F1
#
_entry.id   AF-A0A524CIC2-F1
#
_cell.length_a   1.000
_cell.length_b   1.000
_cell.length_c   1.000
_cell.angle_alpha   90.00
_cell.angle_beta   90.00
_cell.angle_gamma   90.00
#
_symmetry.space_group_name_H-M   'P 1'
#
loop_
_entity.id
_entity.type
_entity.pdbx_description
1 polymer ?
#
loop_
_entity_poly.entity_id
_entity_poly.type
_entity_poly.pdbx_seq_one_letter_code
_entity_poly.pdbx_strand_id
1 'polypeptide(L)'
;MLSLKGIFLKQKLLHIKDDDNEFNSLRIFLGVTFIILAFGFLFNYLIYFFIWLFQHFDGFLIVIIGFIENFIIANYDLNLEIFNNIINQIIAIGSFTALLQMVLAAFYFVNNRLVLINSKKATILIISSVIEILLFGFECLPYLL
;
A
#
# COMPACT_ATOMS: atom_id res chain seq x y z
N MET A 1 53.78 38.23 8.10
CA MET A 1 53.38 37.51 6.87
C MET A 1 52.78 36.12 7.12
N LEU A 2 53.19 35.36 8.14
CA LEU A 2 52.61 34.04 8.45
C LEU A 2 51.14 34.08 8.94
N SER A 3 50.73 35.13 9.66
CA SER A 3 49.35 35.26 10.17
C SER A 3 48.30 35.44 9.07
N LEU A 4 48.64 36.19 8.02
CA LEU A 4 47.77 36.41 6.85
C LEU A 4 47.48 35.13 6.08
N LYS A 5 48.48 34.24 5.92
CA LYS A 5 48.29 32.92 5.32
C LYS A 5 47.32 32.05 6.11
N GLY A 6 47.39 32.09 7.45
CA GLY A 6 46.47 31.33 8.32
C GLY A 6 45.03 31.83 8.23
N ILE A 7 44.82 33.15 8.17
CA ILE A 7 43.49 33.76 8.02
C ILE A 7 42.88 33.40 6.66
N PHE A 8 43.67 33.48 5.59
CA PHE A 8 43.22 33.13 4.24
C PHE A 8 42.85 31.65 4.12
N LEU A 9 43.64 30.75 4.73
CA LEU A 9 43.36 29.31 4.71
C LEU A 9 42.09 28.98 5.49
N LYS A 10 41.86 29.68 6.63
CA LYS A 10 40.67 29.50 7.45
C LYS A 10 39.40 30.01 6.75
N GLN A 11 39.47 31.15 6.07
CA GLN A 11 38.37 31.65 5.24
C GLN A 11 38.07 30.73 4.06
N LYS A 12 39.10 30.19 3.40
CA LYS A 12 38.93 29.23 2.31
C LYS A 12 38.27 27.92 2.77
N LEU A 13 38.64 27.42 3.96
CA LEU A 13 38.02 26.24 4.56
C LEU A 13 36.57 26.46 5.03
N LEU A 14 36.24 27.69 5.46
CA LEU A 14 34.86 28.06 5.80
C LEU A 14 33.98 28.17 4.54
N HIS A 15 34.50 28.77 3.46
CA HIS A 15 33.75 28.90 2.20
C HIS A 15 33.46 27.56 1.53
N ILE A 16 34.38 26.59 1.60
CA ILE A 16 34.17 25.22 1.08
C ILE A 16 33.05 24.50 1.86
N LYS A 17 32.94 24.76 3.16
CA LYS A 17 31.91 24.14 4.02
C LYS A 17 30.49 24.64 3.73
N ASP A 18 30.35 25.87 3.25
CA ASP A 18 29.03 26.45 2.96
C ASP A 18 28.51 26.02 1.57
N ASP A 19 29.38 25.84 0.56
CA ASP A 19 28.98 25.39 -0.79
C ASP A 19 28.62 23.88 -0.86
N ASP A 20 29.18 23.04 0.02
CA ASP A 20 28.94 21.59 0.00
C ASP A 20 27.54 21.18 0.51
N ASN A 21 26.83 22.06 1.23
CA ASN A 21 25.55 21.70 1.87
C ASN A 21 24.34 21.73 0.93
N GLU A 22 24.28 22.68 -0.02
CA GLU A 22 23.13 22.79 -0.92
C GLU A 22 23.10 21.63 -1.93
N PHE A 23 24.25 21.28 -2.53
CA PHE A 23 24.34 20.15 -3.45
C PHE A 23 24.05 18.81 -2.78
N ASN A 24 24.39 18.66 -1.50
CA ASN A 24 24.12 17.42 -0.77
C ASN A 24 22.61 17.25 -0.49
N SER A 25 21.91 18.34 -0.15
CA SER A 25 20.46 18.28 0.07
C SER A 25 19.69 17.95 -1.21
N LEU A 26 20.09 18.54 -2.35
CA LEU A 26 19.48 18.29 -3.66
C LEU A 26 19.74 16.85 -4.14
N ARG A 27 20.93 16.32 -3.88
CA ARG A 27 21.29 14.93 -4.20
C ARG A 27 20.55 13.92 -3.33
N ILE A 28 20.36 14.22 -2.04
CA ILE A 28 19.52 13.42 -1.13
C ILE A 28 18.06 13.46 -1.59
N PHE A 29 17.53 14.64 -1.92
CA PHE A 29 16.17 14.80 -2.40
C PHE A 29 15.94 13.97 -3.67
N LEU A 30 16.80 14.12 -4.68
CA LEU A 30 16.75 13.31 -5.91
C LEU A 30 16.83 11.81 -5.61
N GLY A 31 17.73 11.39 -4.73
CA GLY A 31 17.85 10.00 -4.30
C GLY A 31 16.56 9.45 -3.70
N VAL A 32 15.93 10.21 -2.80
CA VAL A 32 14.64 9.86 -2.20
C VAL A 32 13.53 9.80 -3.26
N THR A 33 13.48 10.77 -4.18
CA THR A 33 12.51 10.76 -5.29
C THR A 33 12.68 9.52 -6.18
N PHE A 34 13.92 9.14 -6.51
CA PHE A 34 14.21 7.94 -7.29
C PHE A 34 13.76 6.66 -6.57
N ILE A 35 13.98 6.57 -5.26
CA ILE A 35 13.52 5.44 -4.45
C ILE A 35 11.99 5.37 -4.47
N ILE A 36 11.29 6.48 -4.24
CA ILE A 36 9.83 6.55 -4.27
C ILE A 36 9.29 6.13 -5.64
N LEU A 37 9.87 6.64 -6.73
CA LEU A 37 9.50 6.27 -8.09
C LEU A 37 9.72 4.78 -8.36
N ALA A 38 10.88 4.23 -7.96
CA ALA A 38 11.18 2.82 -8.15
C ALA A 38 10.20 1.92 -7.40
N PHE A 39 9.88 2.25 -6.14
CA PHE A 39 8.85 1.54 -5.38
C PHE A 39 7.46 1.71 -5.98
N GLY A 40 7.13 2.90 -6.49
CA GLY A 40 5.86 3.15 -7.17
C GLY A 40 5.69 2.29 -8.43
N PHE A 41 6.71 2.22 -9.28
CA PHE A 41 6.70 1.34 -10.44
C PHE A 41 6.58 -0.14 -10.04
N LEU A 42 7.38 -0.58 -9.06
CA LEU A 42 7.34 -1.96 -8.59
C LEU A 42 5.97 -2.32 -8.00
N PHE A 43 5.36 -1.41 -7.23
CA PHE A 43 4.03 -1.60 -6.64
C PHE A 43 2.94 -1.66 -7.71
N ASN A 44 3.04 -0.82 -8.75
CA ASN A 44 2.10 -0.83 -9.86
C ASN A 44 2.13 -2.17 -10.62
N TYR A 45 3.33 -2.66 -10.98
CA TYR A 45 3.48 -3.99 -11.58
C TYR A 45 2.97 -5.12 -10.67
N LEU A 46 3.18 -4.99 -9.36
CA LEU A 46 2.69 -5.96 -8.39
C LEU A 46 1.16 -5.98 -8.32
N ILE A 47 0.49 -4.82 -8.38
CA ILE A 47 -0.98 -4.74 -8.45
C ILE A 47 -1.48 -5.42 -9.72
N TYR A 48 -0.91 -5.11 -10.89
CA TYR A 48 -1.29 -5.77 -12.13
C TYR A 48 -1.10 -7.29 -12.07
N PHE A 49 0.00 -7.74 -11.46
CA PHE A 49 0.24 -9.16 -11.24
C PHE A 49 -0.83 -9.79 -10.34
N PHE A 50 -1.25 -9.11 -9.26
CA PHE A 50 -2.33 -9.60 -8.41
C PHE A 50 -3.68 -9.58 -9.11
N ILE A 51 -4.00 -8.54 -9.88
CA ILE A 51 -5.22 -8.50 -10.69
C ILE A 51 -5.25 -9.70 -11.63
N TRP A 52 -4.15 -9.98 -12.33
CA TRP A 52 -4.05 -11.12 -13.23
C TRP A 52 -4.20 -12.47 -12.50
N LEU A 53 -3.53 -12.63 -11.35
CA LEU A 53 -3.56 -13.86 -10.55
C LEU A 53 -4.96 -14.14 -9.99
N PHE A 54 -5.68 -13.10 -9.58
CA PHE A 54 -6.98 -13.19 -8.91
C PHE A 54 -8.16 -12.79 -9.80
N GLN A 55 -7.96 -12.64 -11.11
CA GLN A 55 -9.01 -12.16 -12.04
C GLN A 55 -10.28 -13.02 -12.07
N HIS A 56 -10.23 -14.26 -11.56
CA HIS A 56 -11.36 -15.19 -11.50
C HIS A 56 -11.86 -15.43 -10.07
N PHE A 57 -11.34 -14.70 -9.08
CA PHE A 57 -11.69 -14.88 -7.68
C PHE A 57 -12.61 -13.75 -7.21
N ASP A 58 -13.91 -13.97 -7.39
CA ASP A 58 -14.93 -13.09 -6.82
C ASP A 58 -15.18 -13.49 -5.36
N GLY A 59 -15.24 -12.49 -4.48
CA GLY A 59 -15.58 -12.70 -3.07
C GLY A 59 -16.98 -13.30 -2.92
N PHE A 60 -17.18 -14.15 -1.89
CA PHE A 60 -18.46 -14.81 -1.67
C PHE A 60 -19.65 -13.84 -1.56
N LEU A 61 -19.43 -12.64 -1.00
CA LEU A 61 -20.47 -11.61 -0.90
C LEU A 61 -20.93 -11.09 -2.27
N ILE A 62 -20.02 -10.93 -3.22
CA ILE A 62 -20.32 -10.45 -4.57
C ILE A 62 -21.17 -11.48 -5.30
N VAL A 63 -20.82 -12.75 -5.17
CA VAL A 63 -21.60 -13.85 -5.76
C VAL A 63 -23.03 -13.85 -5.21
N ILE A 64 -23.20 -13.71 -3.89
CA ILE A 64 -24.54 -13.62 -3.27
C ILE A 64 -25.30 -12.39 -3.78
N ILE A 65 -24.64 -11.24 -3.84
CA ILE A 65 -25.28 -10.00 -4.28
C ILE A 65 -25.71 -10.10 -5.73
N GLY A 66 -24.91 -10.73 -6.62
CA GLY A 66 -25.32 -10.99 -8.00
C GLY A 66 -26.57 -11.87 -8.10
N PHE A 67 -26.76 -12.85 -7.20
CA PHE A 67 -28.02 -13.61 -7.13
C PHE A 67 -29.20 -12.76 -6.68
N ILE A 68 -29.01 -11.90 -5.69
CA ILE A 68 -30.05 -10.99 -5.18
C ILE A 68 -30.41 -9.93 -6.23
N GLU A 69 -29.42 -9.41 -6.94
CA GLU A 69 -29.57 -8.43 -8.00
C GLU A 69 -30.48 -8.97 -9.11
N ASN A 70 -30.21 -10.18 -9.59
CA ASN A 70 -31.04 -10.86 -10.58
C ASN A 70 -32.51 -11.03 -10.13
N PHE A 71 -32.72 -11.30 -8.83
CA PHE A 71 -34.07 -11.38 -8.25
C PHE A 71 -34.76 -10.00 -8.18
N ILE A 72 -34.02 -8.93 -7.87
CA ILE A 72 -34.57 -7.57 -7.79
C ILE A 72 -34.89 -7.01 -9.18
N ILE A 73 -34.01 -7.21 -10.16
CA ILE A 73 -34.21 -6.85 -11.58
C ILE A 73 -35.54 -7.43 -12.09
N ALA A 74 -35.79 -8.70 -11.79
CA ALA A 74 -37.00 -9.39 -12.26
C ALA A 74 -38.30 -8.84 -11.66
N ASN A 75 -38.24 -8.10 -10.54
CA ASN A 75 -39.42 -7.81 -9.73
C ASN A 75 -39.70 -6.32 -9.45
N TYR A 76 -38.69 -5.43 -9.48
CA TYR A 76 -38.84 -4.07 -8.91
C TYR A 76 -38.27 -2.90 -9.75
N ASP A 77 -37.66 -3.15 -10.90
CA ASP A 77 -37.22 -2.13 -11.87
C ASP A 77 -36.47 -0.93 -11.23
N LEU A 78 -35.58 -1.24 -10.26
CA LEU A 78 -34.80 -0.25 -9.50
C LEU A 78 -33.59 0.24 -10.31
N ASN A 79 -33.12 1.45 -9.98
CA ASN A 79 -31.93 2.04 -10.60
C ASN A 79 -30.64 1.35 -10.11
N LEU A 80 -30.30 0.24 -10.76
CA LEU A 80 -29.25 -0.71 -10.34
C LEU A 80 -27.83 -0.16 -10.42
N GLU A 81 -27.59 0.79 -11.31
CA GLU A 81 -26.24 1.34 -11.52
C GLU A 81 -25.72 2.02 -10.25
N ILE A 82 -26.58 2.77 -9.56
CA ILE A 82 -26.23 3.44 -8.31
C ILE A 82 -26.03 2.41 -7.18
N PHE A 83 -26.89 1.39 -7.13
CA PHE A 83 -26.82 0.34 -6.13
C PHE A 83 -25.54 -0.48 -6.24
N ASN A 84 -25.20 -0.94 -7.46
CA ASN A 84 -23.99 -1.71 -7.73
C ASN A 84 -22.73 -0.89 -7.45
N ASN A 85 -22.71 0.40 -7.83
CA ASN A 85 -21.57 1.26 -7.55
C ASN A 85 -21.32 1.43 -6.03
N ILE A 86 -22.37 1.65 -5.24
CA ILE A 86 -22.23 1.80 -3.78
C ILE A 86 -21.78 0.49 -3.14
N ILE A 87 -22.38 -0.64 -3.55
CA ILE A 87 -22.03 -1.95 -3.01
C ILE A 87 -20.58 -2.32 -3.35
N ASN A 88 -20.18 -2.16 -4.61
CA ASN A 88 -18.82 -2.48 -5.04
C ASN A 88 -17.79 -1.64 -4.27
N GLN A 89 -18.09 -0.37 -3.99
CA GLN A 89 -17.23 0.47 -3.15
C GLN A 89 -17.14 -0.03 -1.70
N ILE A 90 -18.27 -0.44 -1.10
CA ILE A 90 -18.27 -0.98 0.27
C ILE A 90 -17.47 -2.29 0.34
N ILE A 91 -17.64 -3.17 -0.65
CA ILE A 91 -16.91 -4.43 -0.76
C ILE A 91 -15.42 -4.16 -0.99
N ALA A 92 -15.07 -3.19 -1.84
CA ALA A 92 -13.69 -2.80 -2.08
C ALA A 92 -13.00 -2.28 -0.81
N ILE A 93 -13.71 -1.50 0.02
CA ILE A 93 -13.18 -1.07 1.34
C ILE A 93 -12.91 -2.29 2.24
N GLY A 94 -13.86 -3.23 2.31
CA GLY A 94 -13.69 -4.48 3.05
C GLY A 94 -12.48 -5.29 2.57
N SER A 95 -12.37 -5.48 1.25
CA SER A 95 -11.25 -6.15 0.60
C SER A 95 -9.90 -5.46 0.92
N PHE A 96 -9.85 -4.13 0.89
CA PHE A 96 -8.66 -3.36 1.23
C PHE A 96 -8.26 -3.58 2.69
N THR A 97 -9.21 -3.53 3.63
CA THR A 97 -8.92 -3.76 5.05
C THR A 97 -8.38 -5.16 5.31
N ALA A 98 -8.94 -6.17 4.64
CA ALA A 98 -8.49 -7.56 4.75
C ALA A 98 -7.05 -7.73 4.23
N LEU A 99 -6.74 -7.12 3.08
CA LEU A 99 -5.41 -7.16 2.47
C LEU A 99 -4.39 -6.43 3.35
N LEU A 100 -4.74 -5.24 3.86
CA LEU A 100 -3.90 -4.49 4.79
C LEU A 100 -3.62 -5.30 6.06
N GLN A 101 -4.65 -5.92 6.63
CA GLN A 101 -4.53 -6.76 7.81
C GLN A 101 -3.59 -7.95 7.57
N MET A 102 -3.69 -8.60 6.41
CA MET A 102 -2.80 -9.68 6.01
C MET A 102 -1.34 -9.22 5.87
N VAL A 103 -1.11 -8.07 5.24
CA VAL A 103 0.24 -7.49 5.08
C VAL A 103 0.85 -7.12 6.44
N LEU A 104 0.07 -6.49 7.32
CA LEU A 104 0.51 -6.15 8.68
C LEU A 104 0.82 -7.41 9.50
N ALA A 105 0.02 -8.46 9.36
CA ALA A 105 0.27 -9.74 10.01
C ALA A 105 1.57 -10.38 9.50
N ALA A 106 1.77 -10.43 8.18
CA ALA A 106 2.98 -10.98 7.58
C ALA A 106 4.22 -10.19 8.01
N PHE A 107 4.15 -8.86 7.98
CA PHE A 107 5.22 -7.98 8.46
C PHE A 107 5.54 -8.25 9.94
N TYR A 108 4.51 -8.39 10.77
CA TYR A 108 4.66 -8.73 12.18
C TYR A 108 5.37 -10.07 12.40
N PHE A 109 5.08 -11.10 11.60
CA PHE A 109 5.77 -12.39 11.70
C PHE A 109 7.22 -12.36 11.21
N VAL A 110 7.50 -11.63 10.13
CA VAL A 110 8.87 -11.52 9.58
C VAL A 110 9.80 -10.76 10.53
N ASN A 111 9.31 -9.67 11.14
CA ASN A 111 10.13 -8.80 11.99
C ASN A 111 10.17 -9.19 13.48
N ASN A 112 9.30 -10.08 13.98
CA ASN A 112 9.36 -10.57 15.37
C ASN A 112 10.33 -11.73 15.60
N ARG A 113 11.56 -11.65 15.06
CA ARG A 113 12.59 -12.67 15.32
C ARG A 113 13.05 -12.75 16.79
N LEU A 114 12.68 -11.82 17.68
CA LEU A 114 13.32 -11.70 19.01
C LEU A 114 12.43 -11.46 20.25
N VAL A 115 11.10 -11.36 20.19
CA VAL A 115 10.33 -11.08 21.43
C VAL A 115 9.01 -11.86 21.49
N LEU A 116 8.83 -12.55 22.62
CA LEU A 116 7.62 -13.23 23.11
C LEU A 116 6.42 -12.24 23.19
N ILE A 117 5.86 -11.87 22.05
CA ILE A 117 4.63 -11.08 21.99
C ILE A 117 3.53 -11.99 21.41
N ASN A 118 2.44 -12.14 22.18
CA ASN A 118 1.31 -13.05 22.00
C ASN A 118 1.07 -13.56 20.56
N SER A 119 1.73 -14.67 20.20
CA SER A 119 1.56 -15.37 18.92
C SER A 119 0.10 -15.62 18.58
N LYS A 120 -0.72 -15.93 19.59
CA LYS A 120 -2.17 -16.14 19.46
C LYS A 120 -2.89 -14.98 18.78
N LYS A 121 -2.57 -13.73 19.12
CA LYS A 121 -3.23 -12.56 18.51
C LYS A 121 -2.87 -12.42 17.04
N ALA A 122 -1.60 -12.64 16.70
CA ALA A 122 -1.13 -12.60 15.32
C ALA A 122 -1.75 -13.74 14.49
N THR A 123 -1.87 -14.95 15.05
CA THR A 123 -2.53 -16.08 14.38
C THR A 123 -4.02 -15.80 14.14
N ILE A 124 -4.74 -15.26 15.13
CA ILE A 124 -6.15 -14.85 14.98
C ILE A 124 -6.29 -13.79 13.88
N LEU A 125 -5.38 -12.80 13.86
CA LEU A 125 -5.41 -11.72 12.88
C LEU A 125 -5.16 -12.23 11.45
N ILE A 126 -4.28 -13.22 11.26
CA ILE A 126 -4.12 -13.93 9.98
C ILE A 126 -5.40 -14.67 9.61
N ILE A 127 -5.93 -15.50 10.50
CA ILE A 127 -7.13 -16.30 10.21
C ILE A 127 -8.30 -15.39 9.83
N SER A 128 -8.50 -14.29 10.57
CA SER A 128 -9.52 -13.27 10.25
C SER A 128 -9.29 -12.67 8.87
N SER A 129 -8.05 -12.28 8.54
CA SER A 129 -7.74 -11.72 7.22
C SER A 129 -7.99 -12.71 6.08
N VAL A 130 -7.71 -14.00 6.27
CA VAL A 130 -7.98 -15.03 5.27
C VAL A 130 -9.49 -15.20 5.07
N ILE A 131 -10.27 -15.23 6.16
CA ILE A 131 -11.73 -15.31 6.09
C ILE A 131 -12.30 -14.08 5.38
N GLU A 132 -11.82 -12.88 5.72
CA GLU A 132 -12.26 -11.63 5.09
C GLU A 132 -11.92 -11.58 3.61
N ILE A 133 -10.73 -12.04 3.19
CA ILE A 133 -10.37 -12.16 1.77
C ILE A 133 -11.31 -13.12 1.05
N LEU A 134 -11.69 -14.25 1.67
CA LEU A 134 -12.66 -15.16 1.07
C LEU A 134 -14.06 -14.54 0.93
N LEU A 135 -14.44 -13.66 1.86
CA LEU A 135 -15.75 -12.99 1.84
C LEU A 135 -15.82 -11.83 0.83
N PHE A 136 -14.81 -10.95 0.86
CA PHE A 136 -14.80 -9.71 0.07
C PHE A 136 -14.02 -9.82 -1.24
N GLY A 137 -13.19 -10.86 -1.41
CA GLY A 137 -12.36 -11.03 -2.61
C GLY A 137 -11.23 -10.00 -2.69
N PHE A 138 -10.78 -9.75 -3.92
CA PHE A 138 -9.70 -8.80 -4.25
C PHE A 138 -10.20 -7.55 -4.97
N GLU A 139 -11.45 -7.16 -4.75
CA GLU A 139 -12.10 -6.01 -5.40
C GLU A 139 -11.43 -4.66 -5.15
N CYS A 140 -10.56 -4.55 -4.14
CA CYS A 140 -9.81 -3.33 -3.92
C CYS A 140 -8.73 -3.07 -4.98
N LEU A 141 -8.23 -4.10 -5.68
CA LEU A 141 -7.05 -3.98 -6.54
C LEU A 141 -7.22 -2.98 -7.71
N PRO A 142 -8.34 -2.93 -8.44
CA PRO A 142 -8.52 -1.95 -9.52
C PRO A 142 -8.53 -0.51 -9.02
N TYR A 143 -8.93 -0.26 -7.77
CA TYR A 143 -8.96 1.08 -7.16
C TYR A 143 -7.59 1.56 -6.67
N LEU A 144 -6.59 0.68 -6.65
CA LEU A 144 -5.22 0.99 -6.21
C LEU A 144 -4.27 1.39 -7.36
N LEU A 145 -4.75 1.30 -8.60
CA LEU A 145 -4.06 1.75 -9.82
C LEU A 145 -4.20 3.28 -10.00
#